data_AF-A0A519SHC1-F1
#
_entry.id   AF-A0A519SHC1-F1
#
_cell.length_a   1.000
_cell.length_b   1.000
_cell.length_c   1.000
_cell.angle_alpha   90.00
_cell.angle_beta   90.00
_cell.angle_gamma   90.00
#
_symmetry.space_group_name_H-M   'P 1'
#
loop_
_entity.id
_entity.type
_entity.pdbx_description
1 polymer ?
#
loop_
_entity_poly.entity_id
_entity_poly.type
_entity_poly.pdbx_seq_one_letter_code
_entity_poly.pdbx_strand_id
1 'polypeptide(L)'
;MLGVAALACLSSCDRGAATDPAAPGAAHVAGPYFDLRGLLDAQVRQLAARHPAVTKQVSLRGKAPETVRVPQVKWADELQIFYQADINKAALRGAYRVDSAAEAGGLRRTYTLRPGHDQVPVTQL
;
A
#
# COMPACT_ATOMS: atom_id res chain seq x y z
N MET A 1 -0.31 -57.18 27.83
CA MET A 1 -0.11 -55.76 28.19
C MET A 1 0.12 -55.01 26.90
N LEU A 2 -0.91 -54.31 26.44
CA LEU A 2 -1.00 -53.65 25.13
C LEU A 2 -0.17 -52.34 25.20
N GLY A 3 0.93 -52.27 24.45
CA GLY A 3 1.78 -51.07 24.38
C GLY A 3 1.18 -50.06 23.42
N VAL A 4 0.65 -48.96 23.96
CA VAL A 4 0.14 -47.83 23.16
C VAL A 4 1.34 -47.01 22.69
N ALA A 5 1.71 -47.15 21.41
CA ALA A 5 2.64 -46.24 20.75
C ALA A 5 1.89 -44.94 20.39
N ALA A 6 2.06 -43.91 21.21
CA ALA A 6 1.55 -42.58 20.94
C ALA A 6 2.38 -41.95 19.80
N LEU A 7 1.80 -41.96 18.59
CA LEU A 7 2.34 -41.26 17.43
C LEU A 7 2.11 -39.76 17.64
N ALA A 8 3.16 -39.03 18.04
CA ALA A 8 3.12 -37.58 18.18
C ALA A 8 3.07 -36.95 16.78
N CYS A 9 1.86 -36.58 16.33
CA CYS A 9 1.68 -35.73 15.16
C CYS A 9 2.24 -34.34 15.45
N LEU A 10 3.45 -34.07 14.93
CA LEU A 10 3.97 -32.71 14.80
C LEU A 10 3.16 -32.00 13.73
N SER A 11 2.05 -31.38 14.12
CA SER A 11 1.32 -30.44 13.27
C SER A 11 2.21 -29.21 13.05
N SER A 12 2.98 -29.25 11.96
CA SER A 12 3.54 -28.05 11.35
C SER A 12 2.37 -27.13 11.04
N CYS A 13 2.25 -26.03 11.79
CA CYS A 13 1.39 -24.94 11.39
C CYS A 13 1.97 -24.33 10.12
N ASP A 14 1.55 -24.86 8.97
CA ASP A 14 1.71 -24.21 7.68
C ASP A 14 0.97 -22.87 7.80
N ARG A 15 1.73 -21.82 8.14
CA ARG A 15 1.24 -20.45 8.14
C ARG A 15 0.97 -20.14 6.69
N GLY A 16 -0.32 -20.22 6.35
CA GLY A 16 -0.84 -19.90 5.02
C GLY A 16 -0.18 -18.64 4.48
N ALA A 17 0.15 -18.68 3.19
CA ALA A 17 0.74 -17.61 2.40
C ALA A 17 0.45 -16.24 3.03
N ALA A 18 1.49 -15.62 3.62
CA ALA A 18 1.38 -14.30 4.20
C ALA A 18 0.89 -13.34 3.12
N THR A 19 -0.41 -13.07 3.12
CA THR A 19 -1.02 -12.08 2.24
C THR A 19 -0.41 -10.74 2.62
N ASP A 20 0.34 -10.14 1.70
CA ASP A 20 0.92 -8.82 1.91
C ASP A 20 -0.21 -7.84 2.24
N PRO A 21 -0.27 -7.29 3.46
CA PRO A 21 -1.34 -6.38 3.84
C PRO A 21 -1.31 -5.10 3.00
N ALA A 22 -0.22 -4.78 2.31
CA ALA A 22 -0.10 -3.64 1.41
C ALA A 22 -0.40 -3.99 -0.07
N ALA A 23 -0.84 -5.22 -0.39
CA ALA A 23 -1.19 -5.56 -1.76
C ALA A 23 -2.44 -4.78 -2.25
N PRO A 24 -2.46 -4.30 -3.51
CA PRO A 24 -3.65 -3.69 -4.11
C PRO A 24 -4.89 -4.58 -4.01
N GLY A 25 -6.03 -4.02 -3.65
CA GLY A 25 -7.29 -4.76 -3.50
C GLY A 25 -7.37 -5.74 -2.32
N ALA A 26 -6.31 -5.87 -1.50
CA ALA A 26 -6.41 -6.63 -0.25
C ALA A 26 -7.37 -5.93 0.72
N ALA A 27 -8.17 -6.72 1.44
CA ALA A 27 -9.15 -6.20 2.38
C ALA A 27 -8.47 -5.29 3.42
N HIS A 28 -9.05 -4.12 3.67
CA HIS A 28 -8.63 -3.22 4.72
C HIS A 28 -9.81 -2.58 5.42
N VAL A 29 -9.60 -2.24 6.69
CA VAL A 29 -10.53 -1.43 7.45
C VAL A 29 -10.02 0.00 7.41
N ALA A 30 -10.90 0.93 7.04
CA ALA A 30 -10.58 2.35 7.09
C ALA A 30 -10.14 2.74 8.51
N GLY A 31 -8.92 3.27 8.62
CA GLY A 31 -8.36 3.71 9.90
C GLY A 31 -8.85 5.11 10.29
N PRO A 32 -8.28 5.69 11.36
CA PRO A 32 -8.68 7.00 11.88
C PRO A 32 -8.24 8.17 10.99
N TYR A 33 -7.40 7.94 9.99
CA TYR A 33 -6.90 8.96 9.08
C TYR A 33 -7.49 8.79 7.67
N PHE A 34 -6.99 9.55 6.71
CA PHE A 34 -7.47 9.47 5.33
C PHE A 34 -7.33 8.06 4.76
N ASP A 35 -8.38 7.57 4.10
CA ASP A 35 -8.39 6.25 3.45
C ASP A 35 -7.63 6.29 2.12
N LEU A 36 -6.29 6.27 2.22
CA LEU A 36 -5.41 6.25 1.05
C LEU A 36 -5.61 4.99 0.20
N ARG A 37 -5.84 3.84 0.83
CA ARG A 37 -6.03 2.56 0.13
C ARG A 37 -7.30 2.56 -0.70
N GLY A 38 -8.43 2.99 -0.12
CA GLY A 38 -9.70 3.10 -0.84
C GLY A 38 -9.62 4.07 -2.03
N LEU A 39 -8.88 5.17 -1.89
CA LEU A 39 -8.57 6.08 -3.00
C LEU A 39 -7.80 5.36 -4.11
N LEU A 40 -6.70 4.67 -3.77
CA LEU A 40 -5.86 3.97 -4.75
C LEU A 40 -6.63 2.87 -5.47
N ASP A 41 -7.43 2.08 -4.76
CA ASP A 41 -8.27 1.03 -5.35
C ASP A 41 -9.28 1.63 -6.34
N ALA A 42 -9.89 2.76 -5.99
CA ALA A 42 -10.80 3.48 -6.89
C ALA A 42 -10.07 3.99 -8.15
N GLN A 43 -8.85 4.51 -8.00
CA GLN A 43 -8.03 4.95 -9.15
C GLN A 43 -7.61 3.78 -10.04
N VAL A 44 -7.19 2.65 -9.47
CA VAL A 44 -6.88 1.43 -10.24
C VAL A 44 -8.08 1.00 -11.07
N ARG A 45 -9.28 0.91 -10.47
CA ARG A 45 -10.51 0.56 -11.19
C ARG A 45 -10.83 1.56 -12.29
N GLN A 46 -10.75 2.85 -12.00
CA GLN A 46 -11.05 3.90 -12.98
C GLN A 46 -10.09 3.88 -14.17
N LEU A 47 -8.78 3.73 -13.92
CA LEU A 47 -7.76 3.70 -14.95
C LEU A 47 -7.82 2.42 -15.77
N ALA A 48 -8.08 1.28 -15.11
CA ALA A 48 -8.31 0.01 -15.81
C ALA A 48 -9.50 0.13 -16.76
N ALA A 49 -10.63 0.67 -16.31
CA ALA A 49 -11.84 0.83 -17.13
C ALA A 49 -11.66 1.78 -18.32
N ARG A 50 -10.80 2.81 -18.19
CA ARG A 50 -10.54 3.77 -19.27
C ARG A 50 -9.52 3.28 -20.30
N HIS A 51 -8.76 2.24 -19.98
CA HIS A 51 -7.66 1.72 -20.81
C HIS A 51 -6.77 2.80 -21.44
N PRO A 52 -6.28 3.82 -20.70
CA PRO A 52 -5.47 4.85 -21.30
C PRO A 52 -4.08 4.28 -21.61
N ALA A 53 -3.65 4.44 -22.85
CA ALA A 53 -2.28 4.12 -23.21
C ALA A 53 -1.33 5.20 -22.66
N VAL A 54 -0.17 4.78 -22.14
CA VAL A 54 0.84 5.67 -21.52
C VAL A 54 2.16 5.63 -22.28
N THR A 55 2.87 6.76 -22.28
CA THR A 55 4.21 6.85 -22.85
C THR A 55 5.18 6.95 -21.69
N LYS A 56 6.06 5.96 -21.56
CA LYS A 56 7.13 5.95 -20.56
C LYS A 56 8.41 6.43 -21.23
N GLN A 57 9.12 7.33 -20.57
CA GLN A 57 10.42 7.81 -21.03
C GLN A 57 11.45 7.56 -19.93
N VAL A 58 12.57 6.93 -20.29
CA VAL A 58 13.68 6.63 -19.39
C VAL A 58 14.91 7.35 -19.92
N SER A 59 15.59 8.08 -19.03
CA SER A 59 16.79 8.83 -19.38
C SER A 59 17.95 8.37 -18.51
N LEU A 60 19.06 8.00 -19.15
CA LEU A 60 20.33 7.71 -18.48
C LEU A 60 21.32 8.84 -18.76
N ARG A 61 22.17 9.16 -17.78
CA ARG A 61 23.13 10.26 -17.91
C ARG A 61 24.04 10.03 -19.13
N GLY A 62 24.06 11.00 -20.05
CA GLY A 62 24.87 10.96 -21.26
C GLY A 62 24.32 10.07 -22.39
N LYS A 63 23.09 9.55 -22.27
CA LYS A 63 22.41 8.79 -23.33
C LYS A 63 21.14 9.51 -23.79
N ALA A 64 20.75 9.26 -25.03
CA ALA A 64 19.46 9.69 -25.55
C ALA A 64 18.33 9.00 -24.73
N PRO A 65 17.19 9.68 -24.49
CA PRO A 65 16.07 9.08 -23.80
C PRO A 65 15.46 7.91 -24.58
N GLU A 66 15.18 6.82 -23.88
CA GLU A 66 14.42 5.70 -24.40
C GLU A 66 12.94 5.96 -24.17
N THR A 67 12.11 5.83 -25.22
CA THR A 67 10.66 6.07 -25.15
C THR A 67 9.91 4.79 -25.51
N VAL A 68 9.01 4.37 -24.63
CA VAL A 68 8.18 3.17 -24.80
C VAL A 68 6.71 3.55 -24.67
N ARG A 69 5.91 3.18 -25.68
CA ARG A 69 4.45 3.26 -25.60
C ARG A 69 3.90 1.98 -25.00
N VAL A 70 3.17 2.09 -23.89
CA VAL A 70 2.52 0.97 -23.22
C VAL A 70 1.00 1.07 -23.46
N PRO A 71 0.44 0.22 -24.33
CA PRO A 71 -0.97 0.29 -24.70
C PRO A 71 -1.90 -0.21 -23.57
N GLN A 72 -1.45 -1.20 -22.80
CA GLN A 72 -2.19 -1.75 -21.68
C GLN A 72 -1.32 -1.74 -20.43
N VAL A 73 -1.72 -0.93 -19.45
CA VAL A 73 -0.99 -0.74 -18.20
C VAL A 73 -1.59 -1.60 -17.10
N LYS A 74 -0.75 -2.31 -16.35
CA LYS A 74 -1.15 -3.00 -15.12
C LYS A 74 -1.17 -2.02 -13.96
N TRP A 75 -2.25 -1.24 -13.83
CA TRP A 75 -2.33 -0.13 -12.87
C TRP A 75 -2.13 -0.53 -11.40
N ALA A 76 -2.50 -1.75 -11.02
CA ALA A 76 -2.24 -2.26 -9.68
C ALA A 76 -0.73 -2.31 -9.38
N ASP A 77 0.06 -2.87 -10.30
CA ASP A 77 1.51 -3.01 -10.17
C ASP A 77 2.19 -1.63 -10.15
N GLU A 78 1.79 -0.72 -11.05
CA GLU A 78 2.38 0.63 -11.14
C GLU A 78 2.12 1.46 -9.87
N LEU A 79 0.98 1.26 -9.22
CA LEU A 79 0.59 2.01 -8.02
C LEU A 79 0.94 1.30 -6.71
N GLN A 80 1.48 0.08 -6.75
CA GLN A 80 1.73 -0.75 -5.57
C GLN A 80 2.58 -0.04 -4.51
N ILE A 81 3.59 0.73 -4.93
CA ILE A 81 4.46 1.46 -3.99
C ILE A 81 3.68 2.45 -3.10
N PHE A 82 2.57 3.01 -3.59
CA PHE A 82 1.77 3.97 -2.83
C PHE A 82 0.93 3.32 -1.74
N TYR A 83 0.60 2.03 -1.85
CA TYR A 83 -0.10 1.31 -0.77
C TYR A 83 0.79 1.17 0.47
N GLN A 84 2.12 1.14 0.29
CA GLN A 84 3.05 1.15 1.41
C GLN A 84 3.12 2.51 2.13
N ALA A 85 2.63 3.58 1.51
CA ALA A 85 2.55 4.91 2.13
C ALA A 85 1.30 5.10 3.00
N ASP A 86 0.51 4.05 3.26
CA ASP A 86 -0.69 4.14 4.10
C ASP A 86 -0.37 4.65 5.50
N ILE A 87 -0.92 5.82 5.82
CA ILE A 87 -0.78 6.48 7.12
C ILE A 87 -1.61 5.79 8.21
N ASN A 88 -2.49 4.85 7.86
CA ASN A 88 -3.28 4.04 8.80
C ASN A 88 -2.58 2.77 9.27
N LYS A 89 -1.30 2.56 8.91
CA LYS A 89 -0.48 1.47 9.47
C LYS A 89 -0.60 1.42 10.99
N ALA A 90 -0.68 0.22 11.55
CA ALA A 90 -0.93 0.01 12.98
C ALA A 90 0.06 0.79 13.87
N ALA A 91 1.34 0.84 13.48
CA ALA A 91 2.37 1.56 14.21
C ALA A 91 2.27 3.09 14.14
N LEU A 92 1.45 3.64 13.25
CA LEU A 92 1.19 5.08 13.08
C LEU A 92 -0.11 5.54 13.75
N ARG A 93 -0.83 4.64 14.42
CA ARG A 93 -2.04 4.99 15.19
C ARG A 93 -1.68 5.97 16.28
N GLY A 94 -2.36 7.12 16.29
CA GLY A 94 -2.03 8.20 17.21
C GLY A 94 -0.64 8.80 16.99
N ALA A 95 -0.03 8.70 15.81
CA ALA A 95 1.22 9.38 15.49
C ALA A 95 1.00 10.80 14.90
N TYR A 96 -0.16 11.08 14.31
CA TYR A 96 -0.40 12.33 13.58
C TYR A 96 -1.28 13.32 14.36
N ARG A 97 -0.90 14.61 14.34
CA ARG A 97 -1.81 15.74 14.59
C ARG A 97 -2.57 16.02 13.29
N VAL A 98 -3.88 16.25 13.42
CA VAL A 98 -4.76 16.52 12.27
C VAL A 98 -5.25 17.97 12.36
N ASP A 99 -4.89 18.76 11.37
CA ASP A 99 -5.32 20.15 11.22
C ASP A 99 -6.33 20.23 10.05
N SER A 100 -7.34 21.09 10.15
CA SER A 100 -8.38 21.25 9.13
C SER A 100 -8.58 22.72 8.78
N ALA A 101 -8.62 23.03 7.48
CA ALA A 101 -8.86 24.39 6.99
C ALA A 101 -9.93 24.35 5.88
N ALA A 102 -10.90 25.25 5.97
CA ALA A 102 -11.82 25.50 4.87
C ALA A 102 -11.10 26.31 3.79
N GLU A 103 -11.25 25.90 2.55
CA GLU A 103 -10.70 26.58 1.37
C GLU A 103 -11.81 26.82 0.35
N ALA A 104 -11.56 27.76 -0.56
CA ALA A 104 -12.46 28.00 -1.69
C ALA A 104 -12.53 26.74 -2.55
N GLY A 105 -13.59 25.93 -2.36
CA GLY A 105 -13.81 24.68 -3.08
C GLY A 105 -13.76 23.40 -2.23
N GLY A 106 -13.47 23.48 -0.92
CA GLY A 106 -13.54 22.29 -0.07
C GLY A 106 -12.86 22.38 1.29
N LEU A 107 -12.58 21.21 1.86
CA LEU A 107 -11.89 21.05 3.13
C LEU A 107 -10.49 20.48 2.88
N ARG A 108 -9.45 21.18 3.33
CA ARG A 108 -8.09 20.62 3.43
C ARG A 108 -7.87 20.05 4.81
N ARG A 109 -7.43 18.79 4.87
CA ARG A 109 -6.93 18.15 6.09
C ARG A 109 -5.43 17.92 5.96
N THR A 110 -4.67 18.36 6.96
CA THR A 110 -3.23 18.17 7.03
C THR A 110 -2.89 17.22 8.17
N TYR A 111 -2.16 16.14 7.87
CA TYR A 111 -1.68 15.16 8.85
C TYR A 111 -0.20 15.41 9.11
N THR A 112 0.15 15.89 10.31
CA THR A 112 1.53 16.20 10.70
C THR A 112 2.03 15.20 11.71
N LEU A 113 3.16 14.53 11.45
CA LEU A 113 3.76 13.61 12.41
C LEU A 113 4.12 14.36 13.69
N ARG A 114 3.73 13.82 14.85
CA ARG A 114 4.10 14.39 16.15
C ARG A 114 5.60 14.17 16.42
N PRO A 115 6.27 15.11 17.11
CA PRO A 115 7.61 14.87 17.63
C PRO A 115 7.68 13.58 18.47
N GLY A 116 8.77 12.81 18.35
CA GLY A 116 8.97 11.55 19.07
C GLY A 116 8.24 10.33 18.48
N HIS A 117 7.54 10.49 17.35
CA HIS A 117 6.95 9.39 16.57
C HIS A 117 7.71 9.09 15.28
N ASP A 118 8.96 9.55 15.17
CA ASP A 118 9.87 9.37 14.04
C ASP A 118 10.59 8.02 14.01
N GLN A 119 10.55 7.26 15.12
CA GLN A 119 11.19 5.94 15.24
C GLN A 119 10.32 4.76 14.81
N VAL A 120 9.23 5.00 14.07
CA VAL A 120 8.39 3.91 13.58
C VAL A 120 9.14 3.18 12.46
N PRO A 121 9.52 1.91 12.63
CA PRO A 121 10.35 1.22 11.64
C PRO A 121 9.63 1.17 10.30
N VAL A 122 10.20 1.84 9.30
CA VAL A 122 9.90 1.56 7.91
C VAL A 122 10.65 0.27 7.60
N THR A 123 9.96 -0.86 7.53
CA THR A 123 10.56 -2.10 7.04
C THR A 123 11.16 -1.79 5.67
N GLN A 124 12.50 -1.79 5.56
CA GLN A 124 13.16 -1.56 4.29
C GLN A 124 12.79 -2.68 3.31
N LEU A 125 12.57 -2.26 2.07
CA LEU A 125 12.29 -3.11 0.91
C LEU A 125 13.42 -4.11 0.65
#